data_AF-A0A1U7LNS6-F1
#
_entry.id   AF-A0A1U7LNS6-F1
#
_cell.length_a   1.000
_cell.length_b   1.000
_cell.length_c   1.000
_cell.angle_alpha   90.00
_cell.angle_beta   90.00
_cell.angle_gamma   90.00
#
_symmetry.space_group_name_H-M   'P 1'
#
loop_
_entity.id
_entity.type
_entity.pdbx_description
1 polymer ?
#
loop_
_entity_poly.entity_id
_entity_poly.type
_entity_poly.pdbx_seq_one_letter_code
_entity_poly.pdbx_strand_id
1 'polypeptide(L)'
;MPASRLPSPFTYVYKAAPGKQELCIDVYGVNPTVERQPRPVVMFFHTGFLLAGSRDLDLPIWLIVDALKKDYAFISADFRCLPDVGIQVIVTDVKDAGKFVREKLNRTLAHDGIRLRIDPGKLIIAGSGSGIENTVFF
;
A
#
# COMPACT_ATOMS: atom_id res chain seq x y z
N MET A 1 19.01 5.36 7.11
CA MET A 1 18.42 4.02 7.28
C MET A 1 19.21 3.06 6.40
N PRO A 2 20.06 2.18 6.96
CA PRO A 2 20.64 1.06 6.20
C PRO A 2 19.52 0.08 5.78
N ALA A 3 19.72 -0.68 4.70
CA ALA A 3 18.73 -1.61 4.15
C ALA A 3 18.29 -2.74 5.11
N SER A 4 18.97 -2.89 6.26
CA SER A 4 18.90 -4.03 7.15
C SER A 4 17.81 -3.98 8.23
N ARG A 5 16.83 -3.06 8.18
CA ARG A 5 15.55 -3.16 8.92
C ARG A 5 14.59 -2.03 8.52
N LEU A 6 13.66 -2.32 7.60
CA LEU A 6 12.46 -1.51 7.46
C LEU A 6 11.67 -1.54 8.78
N PRO A 7 10.93 -0.47 9.12
CA PRO A 7 9.99 -0.54 10.24
C PRO A 7 8.96 -1.64 9.97
N SER A 8 8.52 -2.33 11.02
CA SER A 8 7.38 -3.23 10.93
C SER A 8 6.16 -2.46 10.42
N PRO A 9 5.45 -2.97 9.39
CA PRO A 9 4.28 -2.27 8.87
C PRO A 9 3.07 -2.41 9.80
N PHE A 10 2.11 -1.52 9.63
CA PHE A 10 0.75 -1.72 10.11
C PHE A 10 -0.09 -2.39 9.02
N THR A 11 -0.64 -3.56 9.31
CA THR A 11 -1.38 -4.36 8.32
C THR A 11 -2.88 -4.17 8.50
N TYR A 12 -3.59 -3.92 7.40
CA TYR A 12 -5.03 -3.69 7.40
C TYR A 12 -5.73 -4.42 6.26
N VAL A 13 -6.86 -5.06 6.56
CA VAL A 13 -7.75 -5.62 5.53
C VAL A 13 -8.50 -4.49 4.86
N TYR A 14 -8.32 -4.31 3.56
CA TYR A 14 -9.07 -3.32 2.78
C TYR A 14 -10.30 -3.92 2.10
N LYS A 15 -10.29 -5.25 1.85
CA LYS A 15 -11.37 -5.97 1.17
C LYS A 15 -11.42 -7.43 1.60
N ALA A 16 -12.62 -7.91 1.93
CA ALA A 16 -12.90 -9.34 2.04
C ALA A 16 -13.38 -9.87 0.68
N ALA A 17 -12.60 -10.76 0.07
CA ALA A 17 -12.92 -11.42 -1.19
C ALA A 17 -13.65 -12.76 -0.94
N PRO A 18 -14.34 -13.31 -1.96
CA PRO A 18 -14.95 -14.63 -1.88
C PRO A 18 -13.96 -15.71 -1.42
N GLY A 19 -14.46 -16.74 -0.73
CA GLY A 19 -13.60 -17.81 -0.22
C GLY A 19 -12.82 -17.47 1.06
N LYS A 20 -13.24 -16.42 1.79
CA LYS A 20 -12.57 -15.92 3.01
C LYS A 20 -11.14 -15.39 2.77
N GLN A 21 -10.82 -15.04 1.53
CA GLN A 21 -9.56 -14.38 1.23
C GLN A 21 -9.63 -12.91 1.66
N GLU A 22 -8.73 -12.48 2.54
CA GLU A 22 -8.59 -11.09 2.93
C GLU A 22 -7.49 -10.43 2.13
N LEU A 23 -7.82 -9.34 1.43
CA LEU A 23 -6.85 -8.53 0.73
C LEU A 23 -6.41 -7.40 1.65
N CYS A 24 -5.10 -7.34 1.88
CA CYS A 24 -4.51 -6.48 2.88
C CYS A 24 -3.64 -5.39 2.25
N ILE A 25 -3.42 -4.35 3.03
CA ILE A 25 -2.36 -3.38 2.82
C ILE A 25 -1.41 -3.37 4.00
N ASP A 26 -0.14 -3.14 3.72
CA ASP A 26 0.90 -2.91 4.71
C ASP A 26 1.34 -1.45 4.64
N VAL A 27 1.20 -0.73 5.76
CA VAL A 27 1.48 0.70 5.86
C VAL A 27 2.82 0.89 6.59
N TYR A 28 3.79 1.41 5.86
CA TYR A 28 5.10 1.81 6.34
C TYR A 28 5.11 3.31 6.56
N GLY A 29 5.40 3.74 7.78
CA GLY A 29 5.50 5.14 8.12
C GLY A 29 6.07 5.32 9.53
N VAL A 30 6.62 6.49 9.79
CA VAL A 30 7.03 6.86 11.14
C VAL A 30 5.77 7.24 11.91
N ASN A 31 5.46 6.51 12.99
CA ASN A 31 4.42 6.92 13.93
C ASN A 31 4.98 8.05 14.82
N PRO A 32 4.56 9.32 14.62
CA PRO A 32 5.19 10.42 15.32
C PRO A 32 4.70 10.49 16.77
N THR A 33 5.57 10.96 17.67
CA THR A 33 5.22 11.18 19.08
C THR A 33 4.21 12.31 19.26
N VAL A 34 4.16 13.25 18.31
CA VAL A 34 3.23 14.38 18.23
C VAL A 34 2.45 14.32 16.92
N GLU A 35 1.21 14.80 16.90
CA GLU A 35 0.44 14.87 15.64
C GLU A 35 1.18 15.78 14.63
N ARG A 36 1.30 15.30 13.40
CA ARG A 36 1.98 15.99 12.30
C ARG A 36 1.00 16.23 11.15
N GLN A 37 1.40 17.11 10.24
CA GLN A 37 0.66 17.35 9.01
C GLN A 37 0.46 16.04 8.21
N PRO A 38 -0.67 15.89 7.51
CA PRO A 38 -0.90 14.76 6.61
C PRO A 38 0.23 14.61 5.58
N ARG A 39 0.70 13.37 5.39
CA ARG A 39 1.87 13.05 4.56
C ARG A 39 1.45 12.53 3.19
N PRO A 40 2.18 12.88 2.12
CA PRO A 40 2.04 12.18 0.84
C PRO A 40 2.26 10.68 1.02
N VAL A 41 1.64 9.89 0.15
CA VAL A 41 1.71 8.43 0.23
C VAL A 41 2.07 7.83 -1.12
N VAL A 42 3.01 6.89 -1.11
CA VAL A 42 3.33 6.03 -2.25
C VAL A 42 2.66 4.69 -2.04
N MET A 43 1.74 4.32 -2.92
CA MET A 43 1.06 3.04 -2.90
C MET A 43 1.60 2.15 -4.01
N PHE A 44 2.17 1.02 -3.62
CA PHE A 44 2.83 0.07 -4.47
C PHE A 44 2.02 -1.22 -4.56
N PHE A 45 1.80 -1.69 -5.77
CA PHE A 45 1.24 -3.02 -6.03
C PHE A 45 2.37 -3.96 -6.46
N HIS A 46 2.37 -5.17 -5.90
CA HIS A 46 3.43 -6.13 -6.12
C HIS A 46 3.59 -6.52 -7.60
N THR A 47 4.77 -7.04 -7.93
CA THR A 47 5.11 -7.53 -9.26
C THR A 47 4.59 -8.97 -9.45
N GLY A 48 4.91 -9.61 -10.59
CA GLY A 48 4.58 -11.02 -10.82
C GLY A 48 3.60 -11.28 -11.95
N PHE A 49 3.55 -10.40 -12.96
CA PHE A 49 2.81 -10.62 -14.22
C PHE A 49 1.29 -10.80 -14.04
N LEU A 50 0.73 -10.26 -12.96
CA LEU A 50 -0.64 -10.53 -12.51
C LEU A 50 -0.90 -12.00 -12.16
N LEU A 51 0.12 -12.85 -12.13
CA LEU A 51 0.03 -14.29 -11.93
C LEU A 51 0.44 -14.72 -10.52
N ALA A 52 1.31 -13.96 -9.87
CA ALA A 52 1.86 -14.29 -8.57
C ALA A 52 2.32 -13.02 -7.84
N GLY A 53 2.74 -13.21 -6.59
CA GLY A 53 3.26 -12.16 -5.72
C GLY A 53 2.33 -11.88 -4.55
N SER A 54 2.83 -11.06 -3.63
CA SER A 54 2.12 -10.59 -2.45
C SER A 54 2.78 -9.31 -1.94
N ARG A 55 2.08 -8.57 -1.08
CA ARG A 55 2.57 -7.32 -0.51
C ARG A 55 3.88 -7.44 0.31
N ASP A 56 4.34 -8.64 0.62
CA ASP A 56 5.52 -8.89 1.48
C ASP A 56 6.71 -9.57 0.78
N LEU A 57 6.56 -10.09 -0.44
CA LEU A 57 7.62 -10.86 -1.12
C LEU A 57 8.55 -10.01 -2.01
N ASP A 58 8.02 -9.02 -2.74
CA ASP A 58 8.79 -8.24 -3.74
C ASP A 58 8.78 -6.73 -3.47
N LEU A 59 9.03 -6.37 -2.21
CA LEU A 59 9.03 -4.98 -1.77
C LEU A 59 10.22 -4.20 -2.36
N PRO A 60 9.99 -3.04 -3.02
CA PRO A 60 11.07 -2.19 -3.53
C PRO A 60 11.71 -1.43 -2.36
N ILE A 61 12.61 -2.09 -1.62
CA ILE A 61 13.23 -1.57 -0.38
C ILE A 61 13.81 -0.16 -0.57
N TRP A 62 14.44 0.09 -1.73
CA TRP A 62 15.00 1.40 -2.06
C TRP A 62 13.92 2.50 -2.08
N LEU A 63 12.74 2.21 -2.63
CA LEU A 63 11.63 3.14 -2.75
C LEU A 63 10.97 3.38 -1.39
N ILE A 64 10.84 2.33 -0.57
CA ILE A 64 10.36 2.46 0.81
C ILE A 64 11.30 3.37 1.60
N VAL A 65 12.60 3.09 1.56
CA VAL A 65 13.60 3.91 2.26
C VAL A 65 13.59 5.35 1.77
N ASP A 66 13.46 5.58 0.47
CA ASP A 66 13.40 6.92 -0.11
C ASP A 66 12.13 7.69 0.28
N ALA A 67 10.96 7.04 0.22
CA ALA A 67 9.69 7.60 0.67
C ALA A 67 9.77 8.01 2.15
N LEU A 68 10.24 7.11 3.02
CA LEU A 68 10.36 7.37 4.45
C LEU A 68 11.37 8.50 4.75
N LYS A 69 12.48 8.59 4.01
CA LYS A 69 13.44 9.71 4.13
C LYS A 69 12.81 11.06 3.79
N LYS A 70 11.84 11.10 2.88
CA LYS A 70 11.07 12.30 2.49
C LYS A 70 9.87 12.59 3.40
N ASP A 71 9.74 11.86 4.52
CA ASP A 71 8.59 11.90 5.43
C ASP A 71 7.25 11.49 4.77
N TYR A 72 7.31 10.69 3.69
CA TYR A 72 6.12 10.13 3.05
C TYR A 72 5.75 8.81 3.73
N ALA A 73 4.47 8.44 3.64
CA ALA A 73 4.05 7.08 3.92
C ALA A 73 4.30 6.20 2.69
N PHE A 74 4.53 4.91 2.91
CA PHE A 74 4.58 3.92 1.85
C PHE A 74 3.57 2.82 2.17
N ILE A 75 2.82 2.38 1.16
CA ILE A 75 1.82 1.33 1.27
C ILE A 75 2.17 0.25 0.27
N SER A 76 2.21 -1.01 0.69
CA SER A 76 2.15 -2.15 -0.23
C SER A 76 0.78 -2.80 -0.14
N ALA A 77 0.19 -3.15 -1.27
CA ALA A 77 -1.17 -3.68 -1.34
C ALA A 77 -1.24 -5.00 -2.12
N ASP A 78 -2.02 -5.94 -1.58
CA ASP A 78 -2.38 -7.16 -2.30
C ASP A 78 -3.45 -6.88 -3.36
N PHE A 79 -3.49 -7.73 -4.38
CA PHE A 79 -4.63 -7.91 -5.27
C PHE A 79 -4.72 -9.39 -5.68
N ARG A 80 -5.88 -9.86 -6.11
CA ARG A 80 -6.00 -11.26 -6.59
C ARG A 80 -5.33 -11.42 -7.95
N CYS A 81 -4.77 -12.60 -8.20
CA CYS A 81 -4.02 -12.90 -9.42
C CYS A 81 -4.81 -13.78 -10.39
N LEU A 82 -4.37 -13.77 -11.65
CA LEU A 82 -4.71 -14.78 -12.65
C LEU A 82 -4.03 -16.12 -12.29
N PRO A 83 -4.60 -17.26 -12.72
CA PRO A 83 -5.88 -17.40 -13.41
C PRO A 83 -7.09 -17.41 -12.46
N ASP A 84 -6.86 -17.34 -11.14
CA ASP A 84 -7.91 -17.49 -10.12
C ASP A 84 -9.04 -16.47 -10.26
N VAL A 85 -8.72 -15.26 -10.72
CA VAL A 85 -9.70 -14.24 -11.08
C VAL A 85 -9.40 -13.59 -12.42
N GLY A 86 -10.44 -13.10 -13.10
CA GLY A 86 -10.27 -12.32 -14.33
C GLY A 86 -9.72 -10.91 -14.09
N ILE A 87 -9.10 -10.31 -15.11
CA ILE A 87 -8.48 -8.97 -15.07
C ILE A 87 -9.41 -7.89 -14.51
N GLN A 88 -10.72 -7.94 -14.81
CA GLN A 88 -11.68 -6.96 -14.29
C GLN A 88 -11.75 -6.98 -12.76
N VAL A 89 -11.64 -8.16 -12.16
CA VAL A 89 -11.61 -8.34 -10.71
C VAL A 89 -10.34 -7.73 -10.12
N ILE A 90 -9.20 -7.92 -10.79
CA ILE A 90 -7.92 -7.32 -10.40
C ILE A 90 -8.01 -5.79 -10.40
N VAL A 91 -8.55 -5.21 -11.47
CA VAL A 91 -8.76 -3.76 -11.58
C VAL A 91 -9.68 -3.26 -10.47
N THR A 92 -10.72 -4.00 -10.13
CA THR A 92 -11.60 -3.67 -8.99
C THR A 92 -10.84 -3.74 -7.66
N ASP A 93 -10.01 -4.75 -7.43
CA ASP A 93 -9.21 -4.87 -6.21
C ASP A 93 -8.24 -3.69 -6.03
N VAL A 94 -7.53 -3.30 -7.10
CA VAL A 94 -6.65 -2.12 -7.14
C VAL A 94 -7.41 -0.82 -6.83
N LYS A 95 -8.59 -0.64 -7.43
CA LYS A 95 -9.46 0.53 -7.17
C LYS A 95 -9.96 0.56 -5.74
N ASP A 96 -10.39 -0.58 -5.20
CA ASP A 96 -10.89 -0.71 -3.84
C ASP A 96 -9.79 -0.42 -2.81
N ALA A 97 -8.56 -0.88 -3.07
CA ALA A 97 -7.41 -0.57 -2.24
C ALA A 97 -7.14 0.95 -2.22
N GLY A 98 -7.12 1.60 -3.39
CA GLY A 98 -6.96 3.05 -3.49
C GLY A 98 -8.11 3.84 -2.83
N LYS A 99 -9.34 3.33 -2.91
CA LYS A 99 -10.50 3.89 -2.22
C LYS A 99 -10.38 3.77 -0.70
N PHE A 100 -9.95 2.61 -0.21
CA PHE A 100 -9.71 2.39 1.22
C PHE A 100 -8.67 3.37 1.78
N VAL A 101 -7.55 3.55 1.07
CA VAL A 101 -6.50 4.51 1.45
C VAL A 101 -7.05 5.93 1.55
N ARG A 102 -7.82 6.38 0.56
CA ARG A 102 -8.37 7.74 0.56
C ARG A 102 -9.46 7.96 1.62
N GLU A 103 -10.33 6.99 1.81
CA GLU A 103 -11.56 7.20 2.57
C GLU A 103 -11.49 6.68 4.01
N LYS A 104 -10.74 5.61 4.27
CA LYS A 104 -10.83 4.84 5.52
C LYS A 104 -9.53 4.79 6.32
N LEU A 105 -8.37 4.75 5.66
CA LEU A 105 -7.10 4.45 6.32
C LEU A 105 -6.76 5.38 7.50
N ASN A 106 -6.93 6.70 7.36
CA ASN A 106 -6.67 7.63 8.47
C ASN A 106 -7.52 7.33 9.72
N ARG A 107 -8.79 6.95 9.55
CA ARG A 107 -9.66 6.58 10.68
C ARG A 107 -9.26 5.25 11.29
N THR A 108 -8.85 4.30 10.46
CA THR A 108 -8.36 2.99 10.89
C THR A 108 -7.05 3.11 11.69
N LEU A 109 -6.08 3.91 11.23
CA LEU A 109 -4.84 4.19 11.97
C LEU A 109 -5.13 4.85 13.32
N ALA A 110 -6.01 5.86 13.34
CA ALA A 110 -6.37 6.56 14.57
C ALA A 110 -7.08 5.66 15.59
N HIS A 111 -7.94 4.75 15.12
CA HIS A 111 -8.60 3.76 15.96
C HIS A 111 -7.60 2.87 16.71
N ASP A 112 -6.47 2.53 16.07
CA ASP A 112 -5.41 1.71 16.66
C ASP A 112 -4.37 2.55 17.44
N GLY A 113 -4.66 3.83 17.69
CA GLY A 113 -3.76 4.74 18.40
C GLY A 113 -2.53 5.18 17.60
N ILE A 114 -2.51 4.93 16.29
CA ILE A 114 -1.43 5.35 15.39
C ILE A 114 -1.65 6.81 14.97
N ARG A 115 -0.65 7.66 15.21
CA ARG A 115 -0.70 9.11 14.94
C ARG A 115 -0.24 9.47 13.53
N LEU A 116 0.17 8.48 12.73
CA LEU A 116 0.48 8.67 11.31
C LEU A 116 -0.79 9.13 10.58
N ARG A 117 -0.69 10.24 9.85
CA ARG A 117 -1.76 10.74 8.98
C ARG A 117 -1.26 10.83 7.55
N ILE A 118 -2.05 10.31 6.62
CA ILE A 118 -1.82 10.43 5.18
C ILE A 118 -2.70 11.51 4.56
N ASP A 119 -2.22 12.13 3.49
CA ASP A 119 -2.93 13.10 2.66
C ASP A 119 -3.62 12.35 1.49
N PRO A 120 -4.95 12.18 1.49
CA PRO A 120 -5.67 11.50 0.40
C PRO A 120 -5.53 12.16 -0.96
N GLY A 121 -5.19 13.46 -0.99
CA GLY A 121 -4.98 14.24 -2.21
C GLY A 121 -3.58 14.09 -2.81
N LYS A 122 -2.65 13.40 -2.12
CA LYS A 122 -1.27 13.18 -2.56
C LYS A 122 -0.92 11.70 -2.55
N LEU A 123 -1.66 10.94 -3.37
CA LEU A 123 -1.50 9.49 -3.52
C LEU A 123 -0.82 9.17 -4.85
N ILE A 124 0.45 8.77 -4.76
CA ILE A 124 1.24 8.26 -5.89
C ILE A 124 1.00 6.76 -5.99
N ILE A 125 0.62 6.27 -7.17
CA ILE A 125 0.55 4.83 -7.44
C ILE A 125 1.85 4.41 -8.15
N ALA A 126 2.41 3.28 -7.74
CA ALA A 126 3.63 2.71 -8.32
C ALA A 126 3.44 1.20 -8.55
N GLY A 127 4.14 0.68 -9.55
CA GLY A 127 4.25 -0.74 -9.85
C GLY A 127 5.56 -0.99 -10.58
N SER A 128 6.06 -2.22 -10.57
CA SER A 128 7.27 -2.59 -11.31
C SER A 128 7.03 -3.77 -12.24
N GLY A 129 7.54 -3.66 -13.47
CA GLY A 129 7.83 -4.75 -14.42
C GLY A 129 6.63 -5.47 -15.04
N SER A 130 5.60 -5.84 -14.27
CA SER A 130 4.56 -6.75 -14.75
C SER A 130 3.23 -6.80 -13.98
N GLY A 131 3.03 -6.00 -12.92
CA GLY A 131 1.73 -5.91 -12.20
C GLY A 131 0.89 -4.68 -12.56
N ILE A 132 1.54 -3.52 -12.72
CA ILE A 132 0.96 -2.27 -13.21
C ILE A 132 2.13 -1.57 -13.90
N GLU A 133 2.08 -1.41 -15.22
CA GLU A 133 3.19 -0.78 -15.95
C GLU A 133 3.22 0.72 -15.59
N ASN A 134 4.31 1.17 -14.94
CA ASN A 134 4.75 2.55 -14.69
C ASN A 134 3.67 3.65 -14.75
N THR A 135 2.63 3.57 -13.90
CA THR A 135 1.60 4.62 -13.89
C THR A 135 1.71 5.50 -12.65
N VAL A 136 2.42 6.62 -12.78
CA VAL A 136 2.42 7.73 -11.81
C VAL A 136 1.22 8.63 -12.14
N PHE A 137 0.17 8.60 -11.32
CA PHE A 137 -0.85 9.66 -11.34
C PHE A 137 -0.44 10.77 -10.37
N PHE A 138 -0.43 12.01 -10.85
CA PHE A 138 -0.30 13.23 -10.03
C PHE A 138 -1.65 13.65 -9.47
#